data_AF-A0A534B3Q8-F1
#
_entry.id   AF-A0A534B3Q8-F1
#
_cell.length_a   1.000
_cell.length_b   1.000
_cell.length_c   1.000
_cell.angle_alpha   90.00
_cell.angle_beta   90.00
_cell.angle_gamma   90.00
#
_symmetry.space_group_name_H-M   'P 1'
#
loop_
_entity.id
_entity.type
_entity.pdbx_description
1 polymer ?
#
loop_
_entity_poly.entity_id
_entity_poly.type
_entity_poly.pdbx_seq_one_letter_code
_entity_poly.pdbx_strand_id
1 'polypeptide(L)'
;MLRGDPTREGLTRGGWLATACAIASASWSLGYADALDGVLEVRAAYVNIDKGVFLLHARIEYPNGPAIRSALRDGQTLTFDLDARVDRERRFWFSAGIVAVTLRRELSYHAVSQRFVVRDARSGDQESFATLDEALAYLGKV
;
A
#
# COMPACT_ATOMS: atom_id res chain seq x y z
N MET A 1 28.27 -72.46 -28.12
CA MET A 1 29.35 -72.61 -29.11
C MET A 1 29.03 -71.66 -30.25
N LEU A 2 30.01 -70.81 -30.63
CA LEU A 2 30.03 -69.91 -31.81
C LEU A 2 29.14 -68.65 -31.73
N ARG A 3 29.72 -67.46 -31.50
CA ARG A 3 30.44 -66.61 -32.49
C ARG A 3 29.39 -65.92 -33.37
N GLY A 4 29.00 -64.67 -33.12
CA GLY A 4 29.86 -63.49 -33.08
C GLY A 4 29.87 -62.92 -34.49
N ASP A 5 29.03 -61.91 -34.74
CA ASP A 5 29.12 -61.09 -35.94
C ASP A 5 29.22 -59.60 -35.54
N PRO A 6 30.14 -58.83 -36.15
CA PRO A 6 30.63 -57.55 -35.66
C PRO A 6 30.11 -56.37 -36.49
N THR A 7 30.63 -55.18 -36.14
CA THR A 7 30.66 -53.95 -36.94
C THR A 7 29.34 -53.16 -37.04
N ARG A 8 29.29 -51.83 -36.94
CA ARG A 8 30.30 -50.80 -36.65
C ARG A 8 29.55 -49.50 -36.35
N GLU A 9 30.10 -48.75 -35.39
CA GLU A 9 30.27 -47.30 -35.35
C GLU A 9 29.18 -46.39 -35.94
N GLY A 10 28.37 -45.84 -35.04
CA GLY A 10 27.67 -44.56 -35.19
C GLY A 10 27.92 -43.69 -33.97
N LEU A 11 29.17 -43.26 -33.80
CA LEU A 11 29.64 -42.33 -32.77
C LEU A 11 29.10 -40.92 -33.06
N THR A 12 28.03 -40.49 -32.39
CA THR A 12 27.75 -39.05 -32.22
C THR A 12 27.65 -38.70 -30.75
N ARG A 13 28.82 -38.31 -30.26
CA ARG A 13 29.11 -37.48 -29.10
C ARG A 13 28.01 -36.46 -28.81
N GLY A 14 27.55 -36.45 -27.57
CA GLY A 14 26.68 -35.42 -27.02
C GLY A 14 26.44 -35.63 -25.54
N GLY A 15 27.51 -35.92 -24.77
CA GLY A 15 27.46 -35.72 -23.33
C GLY A 15 27.28 -34.23 -23.04
N TRP A 16 26.57 -33.89 -21.97
CA TRP A 16 27.07 -33.10 -20.84
C TRP A 16 25.85 -32.79 -19.97
N LEU A 17 25.67 -33.68 -18.98
CA LEU A 17 25.30 -33.39 -17.60
C LEU A 17 24.79 -31.96 -17.30
N ALA A 18 23.51 -31.85 -16.96
CA ALA A 18 23.03 -30.81 -16.03
C ALA A 18 21.79 -31.31 -15.29
N THR A 19 22.00 -32.33 -14.46
CA THR A 19 21.15 -32.54 -13.28
C THR A 19 21.49 -31.46 -12.26
N ALA A 20 20.46 -30.96 -11.56
CA ALA A 20 20.49 -30.10 -10.36
C ALA A 20 20.23 -28.59 -10.56
N CYS A 21 18.99 -28.17 -10.31
CA CYS A 21 18.64 -27.31 -9.18
C CYS A 21 17.12 -27.11 -9.13
N ALA A 22 16.42 -28.13 -8.63
CA ALA A 22 15.01 -28.06 -8.28
C ALA A 22 14.85 -27.66 -6.80
N ILE A 23 15.41 -26.54 -6.34
CA ILE A 23 15.09 -25.93 -5.03
C ILE A 23 15.37 -24.42 -5.09
N ALA A 24 14.34 -23.60 -5.29
CA ALA A 24 14.17 -22.27 -4.68
C ALA A 24 12.80 -21.65 -5.03
N SER A 25 11.74 -22.46 -5.14
CA SER A 25 10.36 -21.99 -5.34
C SER A 25 9.68 -21.66 -4.00
N ALA A 26 10.40 -21.06 -3.05
CA ALA A 26 9.88 -20.83 -1.71
C ALA A 26 10.44 -19.54 -1.11
N SER A 27 10.36 -18.42 -1.82
CA SER A 27 10.73 -17.13 -1.23
C SER A 27 10.00 -15.93 -1.80
N TRP A 28 8.76 -16.04 -2.27
CA TRP A 28 7.92 -14.86 -2.53
C TRP A 28 6.60 -14.95 -1.78
N SER A 29 6.68 -15.11 -0.47
CA SER A 29 5.65 -14.55 0.40
C SER A 29 6.30 -13.40 1.15
N LEU A 30 6.55 -12.31 0.41
CA LEU A 30 6.68 -11.01 1.03
C LEU A 30 5.28 -10.65 1.53
N GLY A 31 4.88 -11.22 2.65
CA GLY A 31 3.69 -10.79 3.36
C GLY A 31 3.97 -9.38 3.84
N TYR A 32 3.44 -8.38 3.13
CA TYR A 32 3.18 -7.11 3.77
C TYR A 32 2.18 -7.44 4.88
N ALA A 33 2.68 -7.47 6.13
CA ALA A 33 1.79 -7.39 7.26
C ALA A 33 0.90 -6.17 7.02
N ASP A 34 -0.41 -6.37 7.06
CA ASP A 34 -1.35 -5.27 6.96
C ASP A 34 -1.10 -4.37 8.16
N ALA A 35 -0.40 -3.25 7.95
CA ALA A 35 0.03 -2.36 9.03
C ALA A 35 -1.15 -1.82 9.86
N LEU A 36 -2.36 -1.96 9.31
CA LEU A 36 -3.59 -1.46 9.87
C LEU A 36 -4.49 -2.55 10.46
N ASP A 37 -4.10 -3.84 10.38
CA ASP A 37 -4.96 -5.00 10.72
C ASP A 37 -6.38 -4.87 10.11
N GLY A 38 -6.47 -4.39 8.87
CA GLY A 38 -7.75 -4.16 8.22
C GLY A 38 -7.66 -3.30 6.96
N VAL A 39 -8.77 -3.28 6.22
CA VAL A 39 -8.85 -2.59 4.92
C VAL A 39 -9.26 -1.14 5.10
N LEU A 40 -8.53 -0.24 4.45
CA LEU A 40 -8.94 1.15 4.24
C LEU A 40 -10.11 1.22 3.25
N GLU A 41 -11.24 1.80 3.66
CA GLU A 41 -12.43 1.87 2.82
C GLU A 41 -12.77 3.31 2.41
N VAL A 42 -12.93 3.54 1.11
CA VAL A 42 -13.43 4.83 0.60
C VAL A 42 -14.97 4.80 0.64
N ARG A 43 -15.56 5.49 1.61
CA ARG A 43 -17.01 5.57 1.80
C ARG A 43 -17.69 6.46 0.76
N ALA A 44 -17.04 7.56 0.41
CA ALA A 44 -17.51 8.48 -0.61
C ALA A 44 -16.35 9.26 -1.20
N ALA A 45 -16.40 9.54 -2.50
CA ALA A 45 -15.49 10.47 -3.15
C ALA A 45 -16.25 11.17 -4.28
N TYR A 46 -16.22 12.50 -4.30
CA TYR A 46 -16.83 13.30 -5.35
C TYR A 46 -15.99 14.55 -5.61
N VAL A 47 -16.09 15.05 -6.83
CA VAL A 47 -15.39 16.26 -7.24
C VAL A 47 -16.41 17.34 -7.54
N ASN A 48 -16.21 18.52 -6.95
CA ASN A 48 -16.94 19.72 -7.30
C ASN A 48 -16.04 20.64 -8.13
N ILE A 49 -16.64 21.46 -9.00
CA ILE A 49 -15.93 22.45 -9.79
C ILE A 49 -16.41 23.81 -9.33
N ASP A 50 -15.54 24.57 -8.66
CA ASP A 50 -15.81 25.96 -8.29
C ASP A 50 -14.85 26.88 -9.05
N LYS A 51 -15.39 27.80 -9.85
CA LYS A 51 -14.61 28.79 -10.63
C LYS A 51 -13.47 28.19 -11.47
N GLY A 52 -13.66 26.96 -11.96
CA GLY A 52 -12.65 26.24 -12.75
C GLY A 52 -11.60 25.49 -11.94
N VAL A 53 -11.68 25.52 -10.61
CA VAL A 53 -10.85 24.72 -9.70
C VAL A 53 -11.58 23.43 -9.34
N PHE A 54 -10.90 22.30 -9.46
CA PHE A 54 -11.41 21.00 -9.05
C PHE A 54 -11.20 20.82 -7.54
N LEU A 55 -12.29 20.69 -6.80
CA LEU A 55 -12.31 20.43 -5.37
C LEU A 55 -12.69 18.97 -5.15
N LEU A 56 -11.74 18.17 -4.69
CA LEU A 56 -12.01 16.80 -4.28
C LEU A 56 -12.55 16.79 -2.85
N HIS A 57 -13.65 16.08 -2.66
CA HIS A 57 -14.15 15.71 -1.34
C HIS A 57 -14.15 14.21 -1.22
N ALA A 58 -13.51 13.69 -0.17
CA ALA A 58 -13.51 12.26 0.11
C ALA A 58 -13.75 11.97 1.60
N ARG A 59 -14.45 10.86 1.84
CA ARG A 59 -14.61 10.26 3.16
C ARG A 59 -14.03 8.87 3.13
N ILE A 60 -12.97 8.70 3.90
CA ILE A 60 -12.21 7.47 4.02
C ILE A 60 -12.39 6.96 5.43
N GLU A 61 -12.63 5.66 5.57
CA GLU A 61 -12.71 4.99 6.85
C GLU A 61 -11.45 4.17 7.05
N TYR A 62 -10.69 4.53 8.08
CA TYR A 62 -9.51 3.81 8.49
C TYR A 62 -9.92 2.72 9.50
N PRO A 63 -9.36 1.50 9.40
CA PRO A 63 -9.62 0.47 10.39
C PRO A 63 -9.06 0.88 11.74
N ASN A 64 -9.73 0.47 12.81
CA ASN A 64 -9.29 0.71 14.19
C ASN A 64 -8.64 -0.56 14.77
N GLY A 65 -7.56 -1.00 14.13
CA GLY A 65 -6.86 -2.24 14.45
C GLY A 65 -6.11 -2.19 15.79
N PRO A 66 -5.90 -3.35 16.45
CA PRO A 66 -5.08 -3.44 17.65
C PRO A 66 -3.62 -3.03 17.41
N ALA A 67 -3.05 -3.31 16.21
CA ALA A 67 -1.71 -2.84 15.85
C ALA A 67 -1.57 -1.31 15.89
N ILE A 68 -2.50 -0.57 15.27
CA ILE A 68 -2.53 0.91 15.29
C ILE A 68 -2.57 1.41 16.72
N ARG A 69 -3.47 0.85 17.53
CA ARG A 69 -3.65 1.25 18.92
C ARG A 69 -2.40 0.99 19.76
N SER A 70 -1.78 -0.19 19.61
CA SER A 70 -0.55 -0.54 20.33
C SER A 70 0.58 0.39 19.91
N ALA A 71 0.83 0.54 18.62
CA ALA A 71 1.91 1.39 18.10
C ALA A 71 1.82 2.81 18.64
N LEU A 72 0.62 3.42 18.61
CA LEU A 72 0.40 4.75 19.18
C LEU A 72 0.62 4.78 20.69
N ARG A 73 0.13 3.79 21.43
CA ARG A 73 0.31 3.69 22.89
C ARG A 73 1.77 3.48 23.29
N ASP A 74 2.55 2.80 22.45
CA ASP A 74 3.99 2.58 22.59
C ASP A 74 4.80 3.84 22.24
N GLY A 75 4.13 4.95 21.90
CA GLY A 75 4.75 6.24 21.56
C GLY A 75 5.21 6.34 20.12
N GLN A 76 4.89 5.37 19.26
CA GLN A 76 5.18 5.45 17.84
C GLN A 76 4.27 6.49 17.17
N THR A 77 4.83 7.23 16.22
CA THR A 77 4.07 8.13 15.36
C THR A 77 3.75 7.42 14.06
N LEU A 78 2.48 7.38 13.69
CA LEU A 78 2.02 6.76 12.46
C LEU A 78 1.88 7.83 11.38
N THR A 79 2.49 7.61 10.22
CA THR A 79 2.40 8.51 9.07
C THR A 79 1.45 7.92 8.04
N PHE A 80 0.47 8.71 7.64
CA PHE A 80 -0.53 8.38 6.65
C PHE A 80 -0.28 9.22 5.40
N ASP A 81 0.11 8.55 4.32
CA ASP A 81 0.25 9.13 2.99
C ASP A 81 -0.99 8.76 2.16
N LEU A 82 -1.77 9.79 1.81
CA LEU A 82 -2.94 9.64 0.97
C LEU A 82 -2.67 10.28 -0.40
N ASP A 83 -2.62 9.44 -1.42
CA ASP A 83 -2.51 9.87 -2.81
C ASP A 83 -3.89 9.92 -3.47
N ALA A 84 -4.34 11.13 -3.76
CA ALA A 84 -5.57 11.37 -4.48
C ALA A 84 -5.27 11.82 -5.92
N ARG A 85 -5.94 11.20 -6.90
CA ARG A 85 -5.86 11.57 -8.31
C ARG A 85 -7.25 11.81 -8.87
N VAL A 86 -7.42 12.94 -9.56
CA VAL A 86 -8.64 13.25 -10.32
C VAL A 86 -8.33 13.10 -11.80
N ASP A 87 -8.96 12.12 -12.43
CA ASP A 87 -8.84 11.85 -13.86
C ASP A 87 -10.10 12.34 -14.60
N ARG A 88 -9.91 13.01 -15.75
CA ARG A 88 -11.01 13.31 -16.66
C ARG A 88 -11.16 12.16 -17.64
N GLU A 89 -12.24 11.41 -17.53
CA GLU A 89 -12.61 10.45 -18.56
C GLU A 89 -13.02 11.18 -19.84
N ARG A 90 -12.38 10.84 -20.97
CA ARG A 90 -12.69 11.38 -22.29
C ARG A 90 -13.07 10.22 -23.20
N ARG A 91 -14.23 10.32 -23.87
CA ARG A 91 -14.78 9.24 -24.72
C ARG A 91 -13.88 8.84 -25.91
N PHE A 92 -13.01 9.72 -26.40
CA PHE A 92 -12.23 9.49 -27.61
C PHE A 92 -10.71 9.69 -27.47
N TRP A 93 -10.21 10.08 -26.29
CA TRP A 93 -8.79 10.41 -26.07
C TRP A 93 -8.32 9.87 -24.72
N PHE A 94 -6.99 9.67 -24.58
CA PHE A 94 -6.37 9.27 -23.30
C PHE A 94 -6.86 10.15 -22.15
N SER A 95 -7.19 9.51 -21.03
CA SER A 95 -7.53 10.18 -19.78
C SER A 95 -6.40 11.14 -19.42
N ALA A 96 -6.72 12.43 -19.29
CA ALA A 96 -5.76 13.41 -18.82
C ALA A 96 -5.91 13.50 -17.30
N GLY A 97 -4.85 13.13 -16.57
CA GLY A 97 -4.76 13.38 -15.14
C GLY A 97 -4.82 14.89 -14.91
N ILE A 98 -5.89 15.35 -14.26
CA ILE A 98 -6.13 16.79 -14.10
C ILE A 98 -5.33 17.31 -12.90
N VAL A 99 -5.38 16.58 -11.79
CA VAL A 99 -4.76 16.97 -10.52
C VAL A 99 -4.36 15.71 -9.75
N ALA A 100 -3.16 15.72 -9.16
CA ALA A 100 -2.74 14.76 -8.15
C ALA A 100 -2.38 15.52 -6.87
N VAL A 101 -2.84 15.02 -5.72
CA VAL A 101 -2.55 15.59 -4.40
C VAL A 101 -2.11 14.45 -3.49
N THR A 102 -0.94 14.63 -2.85
CA THR A 102 -0.48 13.77 -1.78
C THR A 102 -0.68 14.51 -0.46
N LEU A 103 -1.47 13.94 0.44
CA LEU A 103 -1.68 14.44 1.79
C LEU A 103 -0.89 13.57 2.76
N ARG A 104 0.03 14.19 3.51
CA ARG A 104 0.81 13.52 4.54
C ARG A 104 0.37 13.99 5.91
N ARG A 105 -0.17 13.09 6.71
CA ARG A 105 -0.67 13.37 8.05
C ARG A 105 -0.03 12.42 9.05
N GLU A 106 0.35 12.94 10.20
CA GLU A 106 0.97 12.20 11.29
C GLU A 106 -0.04 12.05 12.42
N LEU A 107 -0.17 10.84 12.97
CA LEU A 107 -0.98 10.55 14.14
C LEU A 107 -0.05 10.08 15.26
N SER A 108 -0.13 10.72 16.41
CA SER A 108 0.62 10.34 17.61
C SER A 108 -0.27 10.35 18.83
N TYR A 109 0.16 9.66 19.90
CA TYR A 109 -0.49 9.72 21.19
C TYR A 109 0.38 10.48 22.20
N HIS A 110 -0.17 11.54 22.76
CA HIS A 110 0.50 12.33 23.77
C HIS A 110 0.12 11.81 25.16
N ALA A 111 1.04 11.06 25.79
CA ALA A 111 0.79 10.34 27.04
C ALA A 111 0.46 11.27 28.23
N VAL A 112 1.05 12.46 28.29
CA VAL A 112 0.85 13.41 29.40
C VAL A 112 -0.56 14.00 29.38
N SER A 113 -1.04 14.41 28.22
CA SER A 113 -2.40 14.94 28.07
C SER A 113 -3.45 13.87 27.80
N GLN A 114 -3.02 12.63 27.57
CA GLN A 114 -3.85 11.50 27.16
C GLN A 114 -4.71 11.79 25.92
N ARG A 115 -4.13 12.50 24.94
CA ARG A 115 -4.83 12.89 23.70
C ARG A 115 -4.16 12.27 22.48
N PHE A 116 -4.97 11.96 21.48
CA PHE A 116 -4.49 11.65 20.14
C PHE A 116 -4.30 12.97 19.39
N VAL A 117 -3.15 13.13 18.74
CA VAL A 117 -2.80 14.36 18.01
C VAL A 117 -2.61 14.00 16.55
N VAL A 118 -3.40 14.62 15.68
CA VAL A 118 -3.23 14.57 14.23
C VAL A 118 -2.51 15.84 13.82
N ARG A 119 -1.41 15.71 13.07
CA ARG A 119 -0.62 16.81 12.54
C ARG A 119 -0.56 16.72 11.02
N ASP A 120 -0.84 17.83 10.36
CA ASP A 120 -0.60 17.95 8.92
C ASP A 120 0.89 18.25 8.67
N ALA A 121 1.58 17.39 7.94
CA ALA A 121 3.01 17.56 7.72
C ALA A 121 3.35 18.74 6.80
N ARG A 122 2.38 19.22 6.00
CA ARG A 122 2.55 20.34 5.07
C ARG A 122 2.26 21.68 5.72
N SER A 123 1.13 21.82 6.41
CA SER A 123 0.77 23.10 7.07
C SER A 123 1.36 23.22 8.47
N GLY A 124 1.64 22.10 9.14
CA GLY A 124 2.04 22.06 10.54
C GLY A 124 0.86 22.19 11.51
N ASP A 125 -0.37 22.33 11.00
CA ASP A 125 -1.56 22.40 11.83
C ASP A 125 -1.75 21.10 12.61
N GLN A 126 -2.22 21.22 13.83
CA GLN A 126 -2.44 20.09 14.72
C GLN A 126 -3.81 20.16 15.38
N GLU A 127 -4.50 19.02 15.39
CA GLU A 127 -5.80 18.86 16.02
C GLU A 127 -5.70 17.74 17.04
N SER A 128 -6.38 17.88 18.19
CA SER A 128 -6.27 16.93 19.29
C SER A 128 -7.62 16.33 19.68
N PHE A 129 -7.65 15.01 19.85
CA PHE A 129 -8.86 14.22 20.06
C PHE A 129 -8.78 13.41 21.34
N ALA A 130 -9.94 13.14 21.95
CA ALA A 130 -10.03 12.34 23.17
C ALA A 130 -9.93 10.84 22.84
N THR A 131 -10.44 10.44 21.68
CA THR A 131 -10.46 9.03 21.25
C THR A 131 -9.72 8.81 19.94
N LEU A 132 -9.23 7.57 19.75
CA LEU A 132 -8.60 7.15 18.50
C LEU A 132 -9.59 7.19 17.34
N ASP A 133 -10.85 6.84 17.61
CA ASP A 133 -11.92 6.82 16.60
C ASP A 133 -12.17 8.21 16.01
N GLU A 134 -12.29 9.23 16.87
CA GLU A 134 -12.42 10.63 16.43
C GLU A 134 -11.22 11.09 15.60
N ALA A 135 -10.00 10.71 16.02
CA ALA A 135 -8.78 11.07 15.30
C ALA A 135 -8.72 10.42 13.91
N LEU A 136 -9.06 9.13 13.80
CA LEU A 136 -9.14 8.41 12.54
C LEU A 136 -10.25 8.95 11.64
N ALA A 137 -11.42 9.30 12.21
CA ALA A 137 -12.52 9.90 11.49
C ALA A 137 -12.16 11.31 10.97
N TYR A 138 -11.34 12.07 11.69
CA TYR A 138 -10.78 13.33 11.20
C TYR A 138 -9.76 13.11 10.08
N LEU A 139 -8.85 12.15 10.26
CA LEU A 139 -7.87 11.74 9.25
C LEU A 139 -8.54 11.30 7.94
N GLY A 140 -9.72 10.69 8.05
CA GLY A 140 -10.58 10.25 6.93
C GLY A 140 -11.24 11.34 6.10
N LYS A 141 -11.16 12.61 6.53
CA LYS A 141 -11.78 13.73 5.80
C LYS A 141 -10.77 14.39 4.88
N VAL A 142 -11.15 14.54 3.61
CA VAL A 142 -10.40 15.25 2.57
C VAL A 142 -11.33 16.19 1.83
#